data_AF-A0A814SH53-F1
#
_entry.id   AF-A0A814SH53-F1
#
_cell.length_a   1.000
_cell.length_b   1.000
_cell.length_c   1.000
_cell.angle_alpha   90.00
_cell.angle_beta   90.00
_cell.angle_gamma   90.00
#
_symmetry.space_group_name_H-M   'P 1'
#
loop_
_entity.id
_entity.type
_entity.pdbx_description
1 polymer ?
#
loop_
_entity_poly.entity_id
_entity_poly.type
_entity_poly.pdbx_seq_one_letter_code
_entity_poly.pdbx_strand_id
1 'polypeptide(L)'
;MLLNGGWLIDKIIEAYLHRIAAPDVYIMDSIVSKTIFTNGQINKLKNFDFSKYVAIVAPLNINDNHWCLVYISIITKTFSYLDPFGEKKRIANTMLKNWINFAQSNCSLESFEWSNYEMSHSIQKDS
;
A
#
# COMPACT_ATOMS: atom_id res chain seq x y z
N MET A 1 12.15 -4.86 22.14
CA MET A 1 11.96 -6.33 22.17
C MET A 1 10.61 -6.61 21.53
N LEU A 2 10.59 -7.31 20.39
CA LEU A 2 9.34 -7.82 19.82
C LEU A 2 8.94 -9.03 20.67
N LEU A 3 7.77 -8.97 21.30
CA LEU A 3 7.24 -10.11 22.04
C LEU A 3 6.72 -11.13 21.04
N ASN A 4 6.98 -12.42 21.28
CA ASN A 4 6.47 -13.49 20.42
C ASN A 4 4.93 -13.47 20.44
N GLY A 5 4.30 -13.34 19.27
CA GLY A 5 2.85 -13.20 19.13
C GLY A 5 2.26 -11.82 19.49
N GLY A 6 3.10 -10.79 19.74
CA GLY A 6 2.61 -9.43 19.97
C GLY A 6 2.20 -8.73 18.68
N TRP A 7 1.09 -7.99 18.70
CA TRP A 7 0.67 -7.16 17.57
C TRP A 7 1.71 -6.08 17.28
N LEU A 8 2.13 -5.97 16.02
CA LEU A 8 3.10 -4.96 15.63
C LEU A 8 2.43 -3.60 15.50
N ILE A 9 3.05 -2.57 16.09
CA ILE A 9 2.63 -1.18 15.91
C ILE A 9 3.19 -0.60 14.61
N ASP A 10 2.56 0.45 14.11
CA ASP A 10 2.91 1.12 12.84
C ASP A 10 4.40 1.43 12.73
N LYS A 11 4.97 2.04 13.77
CA LYS A 11 6.38 2.45 13.81
C LYS A 11 7.36 1.29 13.58
N ILE A 12 7.00 0.08 14.02
CA ILE A 12 7.87 -1.09 13.86
C ILE A 12 7.85 -1.56 12.41
N ILE A 13 6.66 -1.63 11.81
CA ILE A 13 6.49 -2.03 10.42
C ILE A 13 7.14 -1.01 9.49
N GLU A 14 6.89 0.27 9.71
CA GLU A 14 7.46 1.35 8.90
C GLU A 14 8.99 1.36 9.01
N ALA A 15 9.55 1.24 10.22
CA ALA A 15 11.00 1.16 10.40
C ALA A 15 11.60 -0.05 9.67
N TYR A 16 10.93 -1.20 9.71
CA TYR A 16 11.35 -2.38 8.99
C TYR A 16 11.30 -2.17 7.47
N LEU A 17 10.19 -1.64 6.94
CA LEU A 17 10.04 -1.35 5.52
C LEU A 17 11.10 -0.36 5.02
N HIS A 18 11.32 0.73 5.75
CA HIS A 18 12.39 1.69 5.43
C HIS A 18 13.79 1.05 5.46
N ARG A 19 14.02 0.07 6.33
CA ARG A 19 15.32 -0.62 6.43
C ARG A 19 15.61 -1.53 5.24
N ILE A 20 14.58 -2.16 4.66
CA ILE A 20 14.71 -3.13 3.58
C ILE A 20 14.46 -2.54 2.18
N ALA A 21 13.85 -1.35 2.10
CA ALA A 21 13.53 -0.70 0.84
C ALA A 21 14.78 -0.37 0.02
N ALA A 22 14.68 -0.52 -1.30
CA ALA A 22 15.66 0.07 -2.21
C ALA A 22 15.52 1.61 -2.21
N PRO A 23 16.59 2.38 -2.53
CA PRO A 23 16.58 3.84 -2.45
C PRO A 23 15.51 4.54 -3.32
N ASP A 24 15.06 3.90 -4.38
CA ASP A 24 14.08 4.36 -5.36
C ASP A 24 12.65 3.86 -5.08
N VAL A 25 12.43 3.23 -3.91
CA VAL A 25 11.11 2.81 -3.44
C VAL A 25 10.59 3.80 -2.40
N TYR A 26 9.40 4.36 -2.65
CA TYR A 26 8.73 5.20 -1.67
C TYR A 26 7.97 4.34 -0.66
N ILE A 27 8.27 4.52 0.63
CA ILE A 27 7.50 3.90 1.72
C ILE A 27 6.47 4.91 2.21
N MET A 28 5.20 4.57 2.07
CA MET A 28 4.08 5.38 2.56
C MET A 28 3.85 5.09 4.04
N ASP A 29 3.56 6.12 4.82
CA ASP A 29 3.10 6.00 6.22
C ASP A 29 1.76 5.26 6.29
N SER A 30 1.54 4.48 7.36
CA SER A 30 0.34 3.63 7.49
C SER A 30 -0.96 4.44 7.58
N ILE A 31 -0.94 5.63 8.19
CA ILE A 31 -2.08 6.53 8.32
C ILE A 31 -2.43 7.13 6.96
N VAL A 32 -1.41 7.54 6.20
CA VAL A 32 -1.60 8.03 4.83
C VAL A 32 -2.14 6.92 3.93
N SER A 33 -1.60 5.71 4.06
CA SER A 33 -2.05 4.52 3.34
C SER A 33 -3.53 4.24 3.61
N LYS A 34 -3.96 4.20 4.88
CA LYS A 34 -5.37 4.03 5.27
C LYS A 34 -6.26 5.12 4.69
N THR A 35 -5.77 6.36 4.70
CA THR A 35 -6.49 7.53 4.16
C THR A 35 -6.76 7.41 2.66
N ILE A 36 -5.78 6.95 1.88
CA ILE A 36 -5.90 6.79 0.43
C ILE A 36 -6.67 5.51 0.08
N PHE A 37 -6.18 4.35 0.53
CA PHE A 37 -6.66 3.06 0.03
C PHE A 37 -7.97 2.61 0.69
N THR A 38 -8.17 2.89 1.97
CA THR A 38 -9.39 2.49 2.70
C THR A 38 -10.45 3.57 2.63
N ASN A 39 -10.09 4.83 2.92
CA ASN A 39 -11.07 5.93 3.00
C ASN A 39 -11.32 6.62 1.66
N GLY A 40 -10.51 6.37 0.62
CA GLY A 40 -10.67 6.97 -0.70
C GLY A 40 -10.40 8.48 -0.73
N GLN A 41 -9.66 9.02 0.24
CA GLN A 41 -9.37 10.46 0.29
C GLN A 41 -8.19 10.81 -0.60
N ILE A 42 -8.38 11.82 -1.46
CA ILE A 42 -7.42 12.22 -2.49
C ILE A 42 -6.48 13.37 -2.07
N ASN A 43 -6.74 14.03 -0.94
CA ASN A 43 -6.06 15.29 -0.60
C ASN A 43 -4.63 15.12 -0.09
N LYS A 44 -4.30 13.97 0.51
CA LYS A 44 -2.97 13.69 1.04
C LYS A 44 -2.02 13.35 -0.10
N LEU A 45 -0.84 13.97 -0.12
CA LEU A 45 0.19 13.73 -1.16
C LEU A 45 -0.25 14.05 -2.60
N LYS A 46 -1.32 14.82 -2.82
CA LYS A 46 -1.78 15.18 -4.18
C LYS A 46 -0.74 15.94 -5.02
N ASN A 47 0.11 16.73 -4.36
CA ASN A 47 1.18 17.49 -5.01
C ASN A 47 2.55 16.81 -4.86
N PHE A 48 2.59 15.59 -4.32
CA PHE A 48 3.83 14.85 -4.17
C PHE A 48 4.20 14.22 -5.50
N ASP A 49 5.46 14.41 -5.91
CA ASP A 49 5.97 13.86 -7.16
C ASP A 49 6.45 12.42 -6.95
N PHE A 50 5.67 11.47 -7.48
CA PHE A 50 5.97 10.05 -7.46
C PHE A 50 6.78 9.59 -8.67
N SER A 51 6.98 10.43 -9.71
CA SER A 51 7.61 10.03 -10.97
C SER A 51 9.08 9.62 -10.83
N LYS A 52 9.74 10.05 -9.74
CA LYS A 52 11.12 9.70 -9.40
C LYS A 52 11.30 8.33 -8.75
N TYR A 53 10.21 7.65 -8.38
CA TYR A 53 10.26 6.34 -7.72
C TYR A 53 9.90 5.22 -8.69
N VAL A 54 10.49 4.05 -8.48
CA VAL A 54 10.15 2.84 -9.27
C VAL A 54 8.93 2.12 -8.71
N ALA A 55 8.70 2.23 -7.41
CA ALA A 55 7.58 1.61 -6.72
C ALA A 55 7.16 2.38 -5.46
N ILE A 56 5.95 2.11 -5.02
CA ILE A 56 5.40 2.54 -3.73
C ILE A 56 5.05 1.30 -2.93
N VAL A 57 5.44 1.30 -1.66
CA VAL A 57 5.04 0.29 -0.67
C VAL A 57 4.25 0.99 0.42
N ALA A 58 3.04 0.50 0.69
CA ALA A 58 2.09 1.11 1.59
C ALA A 58 1.55 0.07 2.59
N PRO A 59 2.01 0.06 3.85
CA PRO A 59 1.45 -0.78 4.89
C PRO A 59 0.06 -0.29 5.28
N LEU A 60 -0.86 -1.22 5.53
CA LEU A 60 -2.25 -0.93 5.87
C LEU A 60 -2.65 -1.68 7.12
N ASN A 61 -3.04 -0.96 8.17
CA ASN A 61 -3.67 -1.55 9.33
C ASN A 61 -5.20 -1.37 9.23
N ILE A 62 -5.87 -2.41 8.73
CA ILE A 62 -7.33 -2.43 8.58
C ILE A 62 -7.95 -2.67 9.95
N ASN A 63 -8.86 -1.78 10.36
CA ASN A 63 -9.55 -1.85 11.66
C ASN A 63 -8.63 -1.99 12.89
N ASP A 64 -7.38 -1.55 12.74
CA ASP A 64 -6.34 -1.59 13.77
C ASP A 64 -6.00 -3.01 14.29
N ASN A 65 -6.37 -4.05 13.52
CA ASN A 65 -6.20 -5.46 13.88
C ASN A 65 -5.86 -6.39 12.70
N HIS A 66 -5.59 -5.84 11.51
CA HIS A 66 -5.25 -6.64 10.33
C HIS A 66 -4.25 -5.92 9.45
N TRP A 67 -3.01 -6.40 9.42
CA TRP A 67 -1.96 -5.82 8.59
C TRP A 67 -2.00 -6.39 7.17
N CYS A 68 -2.12 -5.49 6.21
CA CYS A 68 -2.03 -5.76 4.78
C CYS A 68 -0.93 -4.90 4.16
N LEU A 69 -0.59 -5.19 2.91
CA LEU A 69 0.36 -4.40 2.15
C LEU A 69 -0.22 -4.04 0.78
N VAL A 70 -0.09 -2.78 0.38
CA VAL A 70 -0.25 -2.37 -1.00
C VAL A 70 1.12 -2.19 -1.62
N TYR A 71 1.32 -2.80 -2.78
CA TYR A 71 2.49 -2.62 -3.62
C TYR A 71 2.05 -2.02 -4.95
N ILE A 72 2.71 -0.95 -5.37
CA ILE A 72 2.41 -0.26 -6.63
C ILE A 72 3.69 -0.14 -7.40
N SER A 73 3.71 -0.66 -8.62
CA SER A 73 4.82 -0.48 -9.55
C SER A 73 4.53 0.73 -10.44
N ILE A 74 5.36 1.76 -10.34
CA ILE A 74 5.26 2.94 -11.19
C ILE A 74 5.66 2.59 -12.64
N ILE A 75 6.65 1.70 -12.78
CA ILE A 75 7.18 1.28 -14.09
C ILE A 75 6.12 0.53 -14.89
N THR A 76 5.48 -0.48 -14.28
CA THR A 76 4.49 -1.33 -14.96
C THR A 76 3.06 -0.83 -14.82
N LYS A 77 2.83 0.23 -14.04
CA LYS A 77 1.51 0.82 -13.76
C LYS A 77 0.54 -0.22 -13.18
N THR A 78 1.06 -1.05 -12.28
CA THR A 78 0.31 -2.13 -11.64
C THR A 78 0.10 -1.85 -10.16
N PHE A 79 -1.07 -2.22 -9.67
CA PHE A 79 -1.47 -2.19 -8.28
C PHE A 79 -1.62 -3.62 -7.77
N SER A 80 -1.09 -3.90 -6.59
CA SER A 80 -1.20 -5.20 -5.92
C SER A 80 -1.60 -4.99 -4.48
N TYR A 81 -2.65 -5.69 -4.06
CA TYR A 81 -3.08 -5.78 -2.67
C TYR A 81 -2.70 -7.15 -2.12
N LEU A 82 -1.97 -7.16 -1.02
CA LEU A 82 -1.46 -8.37 -0.36
C LEU A 82 -2.14 -8.48 1.00
N ASP A 83 -2.91 -9.55 1.17
CA ASP A 83 -3.66 -9.84 2.39
C ASP A 83 -3.20 -11.20 2.93
N PRO A 84 -2.50 -11.25 4.06
CA PRO A 84 -1.95 -12.50 4.56
C PRO A 84 -3.02 -13.55 4.89
N PHE A 85 -4.28 -13.18 5.13
CA PHE A 85 -5.38 -14.13 5.31
C PHE A 85 -6.08 -14.55 4.01
N GLY A 86 -5.55 -14.10 2.87
CA GLY A 86 -6.12 -14.28 1.56
C GLY A 86 -6.94 -13.07 1.14
N GLU A 87 -6.62 -12.57 -0.05
CA GLU A 87 -7.33 -11.47 -0.68
C GLU A 87 -8.81 -11.81 -0.90
N LYS A 88 -9.69 -10.88 -0.51
CA LYS A 88 -11.04 -10.81 -1.10
C LYS A 88 -10.99 -9.91 -2.33
N LYS A 89 -11.24 -10.46 -3.52
CA LYS A 89 -11.32 -9.70 -4.80
C LYS A 89 -12.09 -8.38 -4.70
N ARG A 90 -13.19 -8.37 -3.93
CA ARG A 90 -13.99 -7.15 -3.68
C ARG A 90 -13.17 -6.05 -3.01
N ILE A 91 -12.38 -6.38 -1.99
CA ILE A 91 -11.55 -5.43 -1.23
C ILE A 91 -10.44 -4.89 -2.14
N ALA A 92 -9.72 -5.78 -2.84
CA ALA A 92 -8.68 -5.38 -3.79
C ALA A 92 -9.22 -4.43 -4.87
N ASN A 93 -10.39 -4.74 -5.46
CA ASN A 93 -11.03 -3.88 -6.44
C ASN A 93 -11.44 -2.51 -5.87
N THR A 94 -11.92 -2.45 -4.63
CA THR A 94 -12.24 -1.18 -3.96
C THR A 94 -10.97 -0.35 -3.74
N MET A 95 -9.88 -0.96 -3.28
CA MET A 95 -8.62 -0.25 -3.06
C MET A 95 -7.99 0.23 -4.38
N LEU A 96 -8.05 -0.59 -5.44
CA LEU A 96 -7.62 -0.18 -6.77
C LEU A 96 -8.43 1.01 -7.28
N LYS A 97 -9.76 1.00 -7.13
CA LYS A 97 -10.59 2.14 -7.50
C LYS A 97 -10.18 3.41 -6.75
N ASN A 98 -9.92 3.29 -5.45
CA ASN A 98 -9.48 4.41 -4.62
C ASN A 98 -8.10 4.92 -5.06
N TRP A 99 -7.17 4.01 -5.38
CA TRP A 99 -5.87 4.35 -5.95
C TRP A 99 -5.99 5.10 -7.28
N ILE A 100 -6.83 4.62 -8.20
CA ILE A 100 -7.05 5.27 -9.50
C ILE A 100 -7.57 6.70 -9.30
N ASN A 101 -8.56 6.90 -8.43
CA ASN A 101 -9.09 8.23 -8.14
C ASN A 101 -8.01 9.17 -7.56
N PHE A 102 -7.18 8.64 -6.66
CA PHE A 102 -6.05 9.39 -6.11
C PHE A 102 -5.02 9.74 -7.21
N ALA A 103 -4.61 8.76 -8.01
CA ALA A 103 -3.62 8.93 -9.06
C ALA A 103 -4.07 9.94 -10.11
N GLN A 104 -5.35 9.92 -10.51
CA GLN A 104 -5.96 10.92 -11.41
C GLN A 104 -5.95 12.34 -10.85
N SER A 105 -5.88 12.49 -9.52
CA SER A 105 -5.79 13.80 -8.85
C SER A 105 -4.35 14.24 -8.56
N ASN A 106 -3.36 13.39 -8.82
CA ASN A 106 -1.95 13.65 -8.58
C ASN A 106 -1.23 14.00 -9.89
N CYS A 107 -0.55 15.15 -9.91
CA CYS A 107 0.08 15.69 -11.12
C CYS A 107 1.15 14.77 -11.75
N SER A 108 1.78 13.90 -10.98
CA SER A 108 2.83 12.98 -11.48
C SER A 108 2.29 11.64 -11.97
N LEU A 109 1.01 11.32 -11.68
CA LEU A 109 0.40 10.02 -11.96
C LEU A 109 -0.86 10.11 -12.83
N GLU A 110 -1.38 11.31 -13.09
CA GLU A 110 -2.70 11.53 -13.71
C GLU A 110 -2.87 10.88 -15.09
N SER A 111 -1.80 10.76 -15.87
CA SER A 111 -1.80 10.19 -17.21
C SER A 111 -1.64 8.65 -17.23
N PHE A 112 -1.56 8.02 -16.06
CA PHE A 112 -1.24 6.61 -15.96
C PHE A 112 -2.52 5.77 -15.96
N GLU A 113 -2.54 4.75 -16.82
CA GLU A 113 -3.56 3.72 -16.81
C GLU A 113 -3.14 2.57 -15.88
N TRP A 114 -3.84 2.43 -14.76
CA TRP A 114 -3.53 1.44 -13.73
C TRP A 114 -4.29 0.15 -13.92
N SER A 115 -3.62 -0.97 -13.66
CA SER A 115 -4.21 -2.31 -13.69
C SER A 115 -3.95 -3.08 -12.40
N ASN A 116 -4.82 -4.04 -12.09
CA ASN A 116 -4.59 -4.95 -10.99
C ASN A 116 -3.53 -5.99 -11.37
N TYR A 117 -2.64 -6.32 -10.44
CA TYR A 117 -1.73 -7.45 -10.53
C TYR A 117 -1.82 -8.29 -9.25
N GLU A 118 -2.25 -9.54 -9.41
CA GLU A 118 -2.38 -10.49 -8.30
C GLU A 118 -1.00 -11.11 -8.02
N MET A 119 -0.42 -10.75 -6.87
CA MET A 119 0.87 -11.28 -6.44
C MET A 119 0.67 -12.54 -5.61
N SER A 120 1.35 -13.63 -5.98
CA SER A 120 1.40 -14.83 -5.13
C SER A 120 2.15 -14.54 -3.83
N HIS A 121 1.56 -14.94 -2.70
CA HIS A 121 2.14 -14.79 -1.37
C HIS A 121 1.70 -15.94 -0.45
N SER A 122 2.44 -16.18 0.63
CA SER A 122 2.09 -17.19 1.62
C SER A 122 0.89 -16.74 2.46
N ILE A 123 0.00 -17.68 2.77
CA ILE A 123 -1.17 -17.45 3.62
C ILE A 123 -0.79 -17.68 5.08
N GLN A 124 -1.08 -16.70 5.94
CA GLN A 124 -0.93 -16.74 7.38
C GLN A 124 -1.96 -17.69 8.00
N LYS A 125 -1.54 -18.45 9.03
CA LYS A 125 -2.37 -19.47 9.68
C LYS A 125 -2.80 -19.11 11.09
N ASP A 126 -2.07 -18.21 11.74
CA ASP A 126 -2.28 -17.68 13.07
C ASP A 126 -3.01 -16.33 13.02
N SER A 127 -3.82 -16.02 14.02
CA SER A 127 -4.57 -14.76 14.15
C SER A 127 -3.86 -13.78 15.06
#